data_AF-A0AAU9SKK3-F1
#
_entry.id   AF-A0AAU9SKK3-F1
#
_cell.length_a   1.000
_cell.length_b   1.000
_cell.length_c   1.000
_cell.angle_alpha   90.00
_cell.angle_beta   90.00
_cell.angle_gamma   90.00
#
_symmetry.space_group_name_H-M   'P 1'
#
loop_
_entity.id
_entity.type
_entity.pdbx_description
1 polymer ?
#
loop_
_entity_poly.entity_id
_entity_poly.type
_entity_poly.pdbx_seq_one_letter_code
_entity_poly.pdbx_strand_id
1 'polypeptide(L)'
;MDVCFVYLEPKLWKLFISHLEFLSTQGRILVFIVEDQKLQLIAEKETKGAVYSLNAFNGKLLAAINQKIQLYKWVLREDGGRELQSECGHHGHILALYVQTRGDFIVVGDLMKSISLLIYKHEEGAIEERARDYNANWMSAVEILDDDIYLGAENNFNLFTVRKNSEGATDEERGRLEVVGEYHLGEFVNRFRHGSLVMRLPDSDVGQIPTIIFGTVNGVIGVIASLPHEQYLFFEKLQSNLRKVIKGVGGLSHEHWRSFYNEKKTADAKNFLDGDLIESFLDLGRGRMEEIAKAMAVPVEELMKRVEELTRLH
;
A
#
# COMPACT_ATOMS: atom_id res chain seq x y z
N MET A 1 -17.71 -1.04 6.37
CA MET A 1 -17.95 0.36 6.85
C MET A 1 -16.59 1.00 6.91
N ASP A 2 -16.11 1.51 5.78
CA ASP A 2 -14.78 2.12 5.73
C ASP A 2 -14.95 3.62 5.85
N VAL A 3 -14.58 4.13 7.03
CA VAL A 3 -14.57 5.55 7.34
C VAL A 3 -13.15 6.05 7.06
N CYS A 4 -12.99 6.86 6.01
CA CYS A 4 -11.72 7.50 5.74
C CYS A 4 -11.63 8.78 6.58
N PHE A 5 -10.73 8.79 7.57
CA PHE A 5 -10.40 9.96 8.39
C PHE A 5 -9.31 10.74 7.69
N VAL A 6 -9.60 11.98 7.27
CA VAL A 6 -8.60 12.89 6.71
C VAL A 6 -8.09 13.83 7.77
N TYR A 7 -6.97 13.50 8.41
CA TYR A 7 -6.35 14.36 9.41
C TYR A 7 -5.65 15.57 8.76
N LEU A 8 -6.34 16.71 8.77
CA LEU A 8 -5.70 18.03 8.72
C LEU A 8 -5.65 18.55 10.16
N GLU A 9 -4.55 18.27 10.87
CA GLU A 9 -4.30 18.65 12.28
C GLU A 9 -5.23 18.02 13.34
N PRO A 10 -4.84 17.99 14.65
CA PRO A 10 -5.28 16.95 15.57
C PRO A 10 -6.69 17.22 16.10
N LYS A 11 -7.71 16.73 15.39
CA LYS A 11 -9.04 16.36 15.90
C LYS A 11 -9.78 15.57 14.80
N LEU A 12 -10.07 14.30 15.12
CA LEU A 12 -10.68 13.23 14.31
C LEU A 12 -11.80 13.65 13.32
N TRP A 13 -11.81 13.03 12.12
CA TRP A 13 -12.76 13.26 11.02
C TRP A 13 -13.52 11.97 10.58
N LYS A 14 -14.85 11.86 10.64
CA LYS A 14 -15.61 10.70 10.10
C LYS A 14 -16.48 11.07 8.88
N LEU A 15 -16.51 10.24 7.82
CA LEU A 15 -17.43 10.37 6.66
C LEU A 15 -18.26 9.08 6.42
N PHE A 16 -19.53 9.23 6.01
CA PHE A 16 -20.46 8.18 5.58
C PHE A 16 -20.72 8.27 4.05
N ILE A 17 -20.85 7.12 3.38
CA ILE A 17 -21.26 7.01 1.97
C ILE A 17 -22.60 6.23 1.90
N SER A 18 -23.61 6.76 1.20
CA SER A 18 -24.92 6.12 1.00
C SER A 18 -25.03 5.36 -0.34
N HIS A 19 -26.01 4.45 -0.40
CA HIS A 19 -26.19 3.26 -1.25
C HIS A 19 -26.27 3.39 -2.80
N LEU A 20 -26.13 2.19 -3.40
CA LEU A 20 -26.11 1.70 -4.80
C LEU A 20 -27.06 2.36 -5.85
N GLU A 21 -26.43 2.99 -6.84
CA GLU A 21 -26.67 2.74 -8.28
C GLU A 21 -25.34 2.25 -8.88
N PHE A 22 -25.33 1.56 -10.04
CA PHE A 22 -24.14 0.92 -10.63
C PHE A 22 -22.92 1.86 -10.71
N LEU A 23 -23.17 3.16 -10.90
CA LEU A 23 -22.30 4.27 -10.52
C LEU A 23 -23.19 5.34 -9.91
N SER A 24 -22.94 5.74 -8.65
CA SER A 24 -23.72 6.83 -8.05
C SER A 24 -23.55 8.11 -8.88
N THR A 25 -24.66 8.76 -9.21
CA THR A 25 -24.69 10.04 -9.94
C THR A 25 -24.62 11.25 -9.01
N GLN A 26 -24.83 11.04 -7.71
CA GLN A 26 -24.86 12.07 -6.68
C GLN A 26 -24.07 11.63 -5.44
N GLY A 27 -23.50 12.60 -4.74
CA GLY A 27 -22.80 12.39 -3.48
C GLY A 27 -22.59 13.71 -2.77
N ARG A 28 -22.06 13.65 -1.55
CA ARG A 28 -21.74 14.84 -0.75
C ARG A 28 -20.52 14.60 0.12
N ILE A 29 -19.72 15.64 0.30
CA ILE A 29 -18.66 15.72 1.30
C ILE A 29 -19.21 16.57 2.45
N LEU A 30 -19.23 16.01 3.66
CA LEU A 30 -19.68 16.69 4.87
C LEU A 30 -18.49 16.92 5.79
N VAL A 31 -18.32 18.16 6.24
CA VAL A 31 -17.25 18.54 7.16
C VAL A 31 -17.87 18.81 8.52
N PHE A 32 -17.42 18.08 9.53
CA PHE A 32 -17.88 18.21 10.90
C PHE A 32 -16.75 18.69 11.80
N ILE A 33 -17.09 19.44 12.84
CA ILE A 33 -16.22 19.70 13.99
C ILE A 33 -16.80 19.02 15.22
N VAL A 34 -15.92 18.55 16.11
CA VAL A 34 -16.30 18.00 17.42
C VAL A 34 -15.94 19.01 18.49
N GLU A 35 -16.95 19.65 19.08
CA GLU A 35 -16.83 20.58 20.19
C GLU A 35 -17.78 20.15 21.31
N ASP A 36 -17.32 20.18 22.56
CA ASP A 36 -18.10 19.75 23.73
C ASP A 36 -18.77 18.37 23.57
N GLN A 37 -18.03 17.42 22.96
CA GLN A 37 -18.49 16.05 22.65
C GLN A 37 -19.70 16.00 21.70
N LYS A 38 -20.00 17.10 20.98
CA LYS A 38 -21.07 17.18 19.99
C LYS A 38 -20.49 17.37 18.59
N LEU A 39 -21.09 16.68 17.63
CA LEU A 39 -20.80 16.87 16.21
C LEU A 39 -21.59 18.05 15.67
N GLN A 40 -20.90 19.02 15.08
CA GLN A 40 -21.50 20.17 14.42
C GLN A 40 -21.08 20.17 12.95
N LEU A 41 -22.06 20.25 12.04
CA LEU A 41 -21.79 20.36 10.60
C LEU A 41 -21.34 21.79 10.29
N ILE A 42 -20.13 21.93 9.74
CA ILE A 42 -19.53 23.24 9.43
C ILE A 42 -19.51 23.56 7.94
N ALA A 43 -19.49 22.54 7.07
CA ALA A 43 -19.61 22.72 5.63
C ALA A 43 -20.15 21.46 4.95
N GLU A 44 -20.80 21.68 3.81
CA GLU A 44 -21.31 20.64 2.94
C GLU A 44 -20.94 20.99 1.50
N LYS A 45 -20.50 19.97 0.74
CA LYS A 45 -20.19 20.09 -0.68
C LYS A 45 -20.83 18.97 -1.46
N GLU A 46 -21.75 19.32 -2.36
CA GLU A 46 -22.31 18.35 -3.30
C GLU A 46 -21.27 17.90 -4.33
N THR A 47 -21.32 16.61 -4.66
CA THR A 47 -20.46 15.96 -5.65
C THR A 47 -21.32 15.26 -6.69
N LYS A 48 -20.86 15.27 -7.95
CA LYS A 48 -21.52 14.57 -9.06
C LYS A 48 -21.05 13.11 -9.12
N GLY A 49 -21.18 12.40 -8.01
CA GLY A 49 -20.78 11.01 -7.88
C GLY A 49 -20.41 10.59 -6.46
N ALA A 50 -20.19 9.29 -6.27
CA ALA A 50 -19.76 8.73 -5.00
C ALA A 50 -18.31 9.12 -4.69
N VAL A 51 -18.05 9.47 -3.43
CA VAL A 51 -16.72 9.81 -2.91
C VAL A 51 -16.10 8.57 -2.29
N TYR A 52 -15.19 7.90 -2.97
CA TYR A 52 -14.61 6.62 -2.54
C TYR A 52 -13.44 6.77 -1.57
N SER A 53 -12.62 7.80 -1.76
CA SER A 53 -11.47 8.10 -0.89
C SER A 53 -11.36 9.59 -0.65
N LEU A 54 -10.87 9.95 0.54
CA LEU A 54 -10.51 11.31 0.92
C LEU A 54 -9.12 11.26 1.55
N ASN A 55 -8.27 12.23 1.22
CA ASN A 55 -6.91 12.36 1.75
C ASN A 55 -6.59 13.83 2.07
N ALA A 56 -5.80 14.04 3.15
CA ALA A 56 -5.21 15.34 3.43
C ALA A 56 -4.07 15.53 2.46
N PHE A 57 -4.00 16.70 1.83
CA PHE A 57 -2.99 16.95 0.81
C PHE A 57 -2.56 18.40 0.84
N ASN A 58 -1.38 18.68 1.42
CA ASN A 58 -0.76 20.02 1.42
C ASN A 58 -1.71 21.15 1.87
N GLY A 59 -2.42 20.95 2.99
CA GLY A 59 -3.39 21.91 3.54
C GLY A 59 -4.73 21.96 2.78
N LYS A 60 -4.94 21.07 1.81
CA LYS A 60 -6.13 20.93 0.99
C LYS A 60 -6.76 19.55 1.18
N LEU A 61 -7.96 19.36 0.63
CA LEU A 61 -8.67 18.09 0.64
C LEU A 61 -8.65 17.46 -0.75
N LEU A 62 -8.01 16.30 -0.87
CA LEU A 62 -8.03 15.49 -2.08
C LEU A 62 -9.17 14.47 -1.97
N ALA A 63 -9.96 14.33 -3.02
CA ALA A 63 -11.11 13.43 -3.07
C ALA A 63 -11.12 12.59 -4.34
N ALA A 64 -11.34 11.29 -4.21
CA ALA A 64 -11.62 10.39 -5.32
C ALA A 64 -13.14 10.28 -5.50
N ILE A 65 -13.65 10.82 -6.61
CA ILE A 65 -15.08 10.91 -6.92
C ILE A 65 -15.33 10.19 -8.24
N ASN A 66 -15.89 8.98 -8.19
CA ASN A 66 -16.02 8.09 -9.35
C ASN A 66 -14.70 7.98 -10.15
N GLN A 67 -14.67 8.49 -11.38
CA GLN A 67 -13.50 8.45 -12.28
C GLN A 67 -12.53 9.64 -12.10
N LYS A 68 -12.80 10.52 -11.13
CA LYS A 68 -12.12 11.81 -10.98
C LYS A 68 -11.34 11.87 -9.68
N ILE A 69 -10.10 12.38 -9.75
CA ILE A 69 -9.39 12.88 -8.58
C ILE A 69 -9.61 14.38 -8.54
N GLN A 70 -10.14 14.90 -7.43
CA GLN A 70 -10.53 16.29 -7.28
C GLN A 70 -9.88 16.90 -6.05
N LEU A 71 -9.21 18.03 -6.23
CA LEU A 71 -8.61 18.80 -5.15
C LEU A 71 -9.52 19.97 -4.76
N TYR A 72 -9.70 20.15 -3.46
CA TYR A 72 -10.51 21.22 -2.88
C TYR A 72 -9.67 22.07 -1.92
N LYS A 73 -9.77 23.40 -2.05
CA LYS A 73 -9.30 24.36 -1.06
C LYS A 73 -10.36 24.56 0.01
N TRP A 74 -9.89 24.76 1.23
CA TRP A 74 -10.70 25.18 2.36
C TRP A 74 -10.66 26.71 2.48
N VAL A 75 -11.77 27.37 2.15
CA VAL A 75 -11.83 28.83 2.00
C VAL A 75 -12.78 29.43 3.03
N LEU A 76 -12.39 30.56 3.63
CA LEU A 76 -13.26 31.37 4.48
C LEU A 76 -14.15 32.24 3.57
N ARG A 77 -15.46 32.14 3.74
CA ARG A 77 -16.44 32.99 3.07
C ARG A 77 -16.51 34.36 3.75
N GLU A 78 -17.04 35.33 3.03
CA GLU A 78 -17.26 36.69 3.53
C GLU A 78 -18.24 36.74 4.72
N ASP A 79 -19.15 35.77 4.82
CA ASP A 79 -20.10 35.62 5.92
C ASP A 79 -19.49 35.00 7.19
N GLY A 80 -18.18 34.72 7.19
CA GLY A 80 -17.46 34.06 8.28
C GLY A 80 -17.60 32.53 8.30
N GLY A 81 -18.39 31.95 7.39
CA GLY A 81 -18.49 30.51 7.17
C GLY A 81 -17.27 29.96 6.44
N ARG A 82 -17.17 28.63 6.35
CA ARG A 82 -16.11 27.97 5.58
C ARG A 82 -16.69 27.07 4.50
N GLU A 83 -15.99 26.95 3.37
CA GLU A 83 -16.43 26.10 2.28
C GLU A 83 -15.30 25.35 1.59
N LEU A 84 -15.67 24.26 0.93
CA LEU A 84 -14.81 23.54 0.00
C LEU A 84 -14.97 24.11 -1.42
N GLN A 85 -13.95 24.83 -1.87
CA GLN A 85 -13.86 25.36 -3.24
C GLN A 85 -13.05 24.39 -4.10
N SER A 86 -13.59 24.01 -5.26
CA SER A 86 -12.89 23.16 -6.23
C SER A 86 -11.71 23.91 -6.82
N GLU A 87 -10.52 23.33 -6.78
CA GLU A 87 -9.30 23.91 -7.39
C GLU A 87 -9.01 23.30 -8.75
N CYS A 88 -8.68 22.00 -8.77
CA CYS A 88 -8.34 21.29 -9.98
C CYS A 88 -8.67 19.80 -9.84
N GLY A 89 -8.70 19.09 -10.96
CA GLY A 89 -8.96 17.66 -10.95
C GLY A 89 -8.36 16.96 -12.15
N HIS A 90 -8.18 15.65 -11.99
CA HIS A 90 -7.68 14.74 -13.00
C HIS A 90 -8.77 13.72 -13.38
N HIS A 91 -8.78 13.30 -14.64
CA HIS A 91 -9.72 12.33 -15.21
C HIS A 91 -8.94 11.22 -15.92
N GLY A 92 -9.56 10.08 -16.20
CA GLY A 92 -8.92 8.99 -16.95
C GLY A 92 -8.87 7.66 -16.20
N HIS A 93 -9.35 7.64 -14.96
CA HIS A 93 -9.63 6.44 -14.18
C HIS A 93 -10.95 5.80 -14.66
N ILE A 94 -11.12 4.50 -14.45
CA ILE A 94 -12.44 3.86 -14.56
C ILE A 94 -13.20 4.16 -13.26
N LEU A 95 -12.57 3.85 -12.14
CA LEU A 95 -13.08 4.15 -10.81
C LEU A 95 -11.89 4.29 -9.85
N ALA A 96 -11.66 5.49 -9.34
CA ALA A 96 -10.59 5.75 -8.38
C ALA A 96 -11.06 5.35 -6.97
N LEU A 97 -10.64 4.16 -6.53
CA LEU A 97 -11.12 3.57 -5.27
C LEU A 97 -10.17 3.84 -4.10
N TYR A 98 -8.87 3.76 -4.35
CA TYR A 98 -7.84 3.88 -3.31
C TYR A 98 -6.90 5.01 -3.68
N VAL A 99 -6.68 5.94 -2.74
CA VAL A 99 -5.77 7.05 -2.95
C VAL A 99 -4.84 7.17 -1.76
N GLN A 100 -3.55 7.33 -2.05
CA GLN A 100 -2.51 7.61 -1.08
C GLN A 100 -1.68 8.80 -1.54
N THR A 101 -1.13 9.53 -0.59
CA THR A 101 -0.42 10.79 -0.85
C THR A 101 0.91 10.82 -0.12
N ARG A 102 1.95 11.34 -0.79
CA ARG A 102 3.28 11.54 -0.21
C ARG A 102 3.94 12.75 -0.86
N GLY A 103 4.16 13.80 -0.08
CA GLY A 103 4.59 15.10 -0.62
C GLY A 103 3.59 15.58 -1.68
N ASP A 104 4.08 15.80 -2.90
CA ASP A 104 3.27 16.22 -4.05
C ASP A 104 2.77 15.06 -4.92
N PHE A 105 3.18 13.83 -4.61
CA PHE A 105 2.74 12.64 -5.31
C PHE A 105 1.40 12.13 -4.79
N ILE A 106 0.58 11.67 -5.72
CA ILE A 106 -0.73 11.07 -5.49
C ILE A 106 -0.72 9.72 -6.20
N VAL A 107 -0.86 8.64 -5.45
CA VAL A 107 -0.95 7.28 -5.99
C VAL A 107 -2.42 6.85 -5.96
N VAL A 108 -2.92 6.43 -7.13
CA VAL A 108 -4.31 6.02 -7.32
C VAL A 108 -4.36 4.55 -7.69
N GLY A 109 -5.03 3.75 -6.85
CA GLY A 109 -5.46 2.40 -7.17
C GLY A 109 -6.84 2.43 -7.83
N ASP A 110 -6.86 2.08 -9.12
CA ASP A 110 -8.08 2.04 -9.93
C ASP A 110 -8.77 0.67 -9.85
N LEU A 111 -10.09 0.60 -10.05
CA LEU A 111 -10.83 -0.66 -10.07
C LEU A 111 -10.27 -1.69 -11.06
N MET A 112 -9.77 -1.27 -12.24
CA MET A 112 -9.22 -2.21 -13.24
C MET A 112 -7.94 -1.71 -13.94
N LYS A 113 -7.55 -0.44 -13.77
CA LYS A 113 -6.34 0.13 -14.39
C LYS A 113 -5.11 0.13 -13.47
N SER A 114 -5.00 -0.86 -12.58
CA SER A 114 -3.88 -0.99 -11.65
C SER A 114 -3.56 0.34 -10.93
N ILE A 115 -2.29 0.74 -10.91
CA ILE A 115 -1.78 1.93 -10.23
C ILE A 115 -1.48 3.06 -11.25
N SER A 116 -1.98 4.26 -10.98
CA SER A 116 -1.57 5.51 -11.62
C SER A 116 -0.85 6.41 -10.61
N LEU A 117 0.28 6.99 -11.01
CA LEU A 117 1.01 8.01 -10.27
C LEU A 117 0.69 9.38 -10.85
N LEU A 118 0.09 10.24 -10.04
CA LEU A 118 -0.16 11.64 -10.37
C LEU A 118 0.77 12.54 -9.54
N ILE A 119 0.99 13.76 -10.03
CA ILE A 119 1.74 14.80 -9.33
C ILE A 119 0.93 16.10 -9.32
N TYR A 120 0.91 16.79 -8.19
CA TYR A 120 0.34 18.13 -8.11
C TYR A 120 1.41 19.18 -8.38
N LYS A 121 1.24 19.95 -9.45
CA LYS A 121 2.11 21.06 -9.80
C LYS A 121 1.57 22.35 -9.18
N HIS A 122 2.20 22.80 -8.09
CA HIS A 122 1.77 24.00 -7.35
C HIS A 122 1.73 25.27 -8.22
N GLU A 123 2.71 25.46 -9.09
CA GLU A 123 2.82 26.65 -9.96
C GLU A 123 1.68 26.73 -10.99
N GLU A 124 1.30 25.59 -11.54
CA GLU A 124 0.24 25.48 -12.54
C GLU A 124 -1.15 25.32 -11.89
N GLY A 125 -1.19 24.99 -10.59
CA GLY A 125 -2.42 24.66 -9.89
C GLY A 125 -3.13 23.42 -10.44
N ALA A 126 -2.39 22.50 -11.06
CA ALA A 126 -2.93 21.37 -11.81
C ALA A 126 -2.42 20.01 -11.29
N ILE A 127 -3.21 18.95 -11.52
CA ILE A 127 -2.81 17.56 -11.28
C ILE A 127 -2.54 16.90 -12.63
N GLU A 128 -1.35 16.31 -12.79
CA GLU A 128 -0.95 15.63 -14.01
C GLU A 128 -0.61 14.15 -13.75
N GLU A 129 -0.90 13.28 -14.71
CA GLU A 129 -0.44 11.89 -14.67
C GLU A 129 1.04 11.82 -15.04
N ARG A 130 1.87 11.35 -14.10
CA ARG A 130 3.31 11.23 -14.26
C ARG A 130 3.70 9.88 -14.85
N ALA A 131 3.09 8.80 -14.35
CA ALA A 131 3.33 7.45 -14.79
C ALA A 131 2.14 6.54 -14.48
N ARG A 132 2.04 5.42 -15.20
CA ARG A 132 0.98 4.41 -15.01
C ARG A 132 1.54 3.00 -15.17
N ASP A 133 0.98 2.06 -14.41
CA ASP A 133 1.07 0.64 -14.71
C ASP A 133 -0.01 0.25 -15.75
N TYR A 134 0.41 -0.31 -16.88
CA TYR A 134 -0.49 -0.70 -17.97
C TYR A 134 -1.06 -2.11 -17.80
N ASN A 135 -0.69 -2.83 -16.74
CA ASN A 135 -1.35 -4.08 -16.40
C ASN A 135 -2.79 -3.83 -15.94
N ALA A 136 -3.68 -4.79 -16.23
CA ALA A 136 -5.07 -4.71 -15.82
C ALA A 136 -5.28 -5.48 -14.52
N ASN A 137 -4.79 -4.89 -13.42
CA ASN A 137 -4.94 -5.45 -12.09
C ASN A 137 -6.17 -4.81 -11.43
N TRP A 138 -6.99 -5.65 -10.78
CA TRP A 138 -8.17 -5.19 -10.07
C TRP A 138 -7.80 -4.92 -8.62
N MET A 139 -7.63 -3.65 -8.29
CA MET A 139 -7.02 -3.25 -7.03
C MET A 139 -7.94 -3.51 -5.84
N SER A 140 -7.34 -3.94 -4.73
CA SER A 140 -7.99 -4.07 -3.42
C SER A 140 -7.41 -3.11 -2.37
N ALA A 141 -6.13 -2.76 -2.50
CA ALA A 141 -5.47 -1.74 -1.69
C ALA A 141 -4.21 -1.22 -2.40
N VAL A 142 -3.77 -0.02 -2.04
CA VAL A 142 -2.53 0.60 -2.54
C VAL A 142 -1.82 1.32 -1.40
N GLU A 143 -0.49 1.34 -1.43
CA GLU A 143 0.34 2.09 -0.49
C GLU A 143 1.65 2.57 -1.12
N ILE A 144 2.26 3.59 -0.54
CA ILE A 144 3.53 4.18 -1.00
C ILE A 144 4.66 3.67 -0.11
N LEU A 145 5.58 2.85 -0.63
CA LEU A 145 6.71 2.36 0.17
C LEU A 145 7.75 3.48 0.36
N ASP A 146 8.15 4.09 -0.74
CA ASP A 146 9.09 5.20 -0.80
C ASP A 146 8.73 6.18 -1.94
N ASP A 147 9.66 7.06 -2.34
CA ASP A 147 9.39 8.08 -3.37
C ASP A 147 9.30 7.49 -4.79
N ASP A 148 9.81 6.27 -5.00
CA ASP A 148 9.93 5.62 -6.30
C ASP A 148 9.21 4.26 -6.38
N ILE A 149 8.88 3.61 -5.26
CA ILE A 149 8.30 2.27 -5.17
C ILE A 149 6.92 2.35 -4.51
N TYR A 150 5.95 1.75 -5.20
CA TYR A 150 4.55 1.71 -4.79
C TYR A 150 4.09 0.27 -4.67
N LEU A 151 3.30 -0.02 -3.64
CA LEU A 151 2.77 -1.34 -3.33
C LEU A 151 1.31 -1.43 -3.74
N GLY A 152 0.95 -2.52 -4.41
CA GLY A 152 -0.41 -2.86 -4.79
C GLY A 152 -0.82 -4.23 -4.28
N ALA A 153 -2.08 -4.35 -3.88
CA ALA A 153 -2.77 -5.62 -3.71
C ALA A 153 -3.90 -5.74 -4.72
N GLU A 154 -4.11 -6.93 -5.27
CA GLU A 154 -5.17 -7.20 -6.24
C GLU A 154 -6.13 -8.32 -5.82
N ASN A 155 -7.27 -8.40 -6.51
CA ASN A 155 -8.37 -9.33 -6.23
C ASN A 155 -8.01 -10.82 -6.36
N ASN A 156 -6.93 -11.16 -7.07
CA ASN A 156 -6.39 -12.52 -7.16
C ASN A 156 -5.47 -12.90 -5.98
N PHE A 157 -5.53 -12.15 -4.86
CA PHE A 157 -4.78 -12.39 -3.63
C PHE A 157 -3.26 -12.23 -3.80
N ASN A 158 -2.83 -11.45 -4.79
CA ASN A 158 -1.43 -11.12 -5.02
C ASN A 158 -1.07 -9.76 -4.44
N LEU A 159 0.20 -9.65 -4.05
CA LEU A 159 0.91 -8.41 -3.86
C LEU A 159 1.86 -8.17 -5.04
N PHE A 160 2.03 -6.91 -5.39
CA PHE A 160 3.03 -6.51 -6.37
C PHE A 160 3.58 -5.14 -6.02
N THR A 161 4.82 -4.87 -6.43
CA THR A 161 5.43 -3.54 -6.31
C THR A 161 5.82 -3.02 -7.67
N VAL A 162 5.52 -1.75 -7.91
CA VAL A 162 5.89 -1.05 -9.13
C VAL A 162 6.86 0.09 -8.81
N ARG A 163 7.79 0.33 -9.73
CA ARG A 163 8.82 1.38 -9.60
C ARG A 163 8.66 2.45 -10.66
N LYS A 164 8.82 3.71 -10.27
CA LYS A 164 8.90 4.87 -11.15
C LYS A 164 10.24 4.89 -11.89
N ASN A 165 10.19 4.93 -13.22
CA ASN A 165 11.40 5.01 -14.05
C ASN A 165 11.81 6.48 -14.32
N SER A 166 12.41 7.13 -13.33
CA SER A 166 12.85 8.53 -13.46
C SER A 166 13.94 8.74 -14.52
N GLU A 167 14.78 7.72 -14.72
CA GLU A 167 15.96 7.74 -15.60
C GLU A 167 15.67 7.31 -17.05
N GLY A 168 14.40 7.04 -17.39
CA GLY A 168 14.00 6.67 -18.75
C GLY A 168 14.51 7.68 -19.80
N ALA A 169 15.00 7.20 -20.93
CA ALA A 169 15.55 8.05 -21.98
C ALA A 169 14.45 8.84 -22.69
N THR A 170 13.26 8.24 -22.81
CA THR A 170 12.09 8.82 -23.48
C THR A 170 10.97 9.15 -22.49
N ASP A 171 10.09 10.08 -22.87
CA ASP A 171 8.90 10.40 -22.05
C ASP A 171 7.95 9.20 -21.91
N GLU A 172 7.90 8.33 -22.92
CA GLU A 172 7.12 7.10 -22.88
C GLU A 172 7.63 6.12 -21.81
N GLU A 173 8.96 5.95 -21.70
CA GLU A 173 9.56 5.10 -20.67
C GLU A 173 9.35 5.68 -19.27
N ARG A 174 9.47 7.00 -19.10
CA ARG A 174 9.19 7.67 -17.82
C ARG A 174 7.71 7.60 -17.43
N GLY A 175 6.82 7.50 -18.42
CA GLY A 175 5.38 7.36 -18.24
C GLY A 175 4.92 5.95 -17.85
N ARG A 176 5.82 4.96 -17.80
CA ARG A 176 5.52 3.57 -17.44
C ARG A 176 6.04 3.25 -16.03
N LEU A 177 5.17 2.67 -15.21
CA LEU A 177 5.58 2.05 -13.95
C LEU A 177 6.05 0.62 -14.22
N GLU A 178 7.25 0.28 -13.76
CA GLU A 178 7.85 -1.03 -13.97
C GLU A 178 7.48 -1.98 -12.83
N VAL A 179 6.95 -3.17 -13.14
CA VAL A 179 6.64 -4.19 -12.12
C VAL A 179 7.93 -4.85 -11.65
N VAL A 180 8.41 -4.45 -10.48
CA VAL A 180 9.67 -4.93 -9.89
C VAL A 180 9.47 -6.07 -8.89
N GLY A 181 8.29 -6.20 -8.27
CA GLY A 181 8.01 -7.26 -7.28
C GLY A 181 6.66 -7.90 -7.49
N GLU A 182 6.58 -9.22 -7.29
CA GLU A 182 5.37 -10.03 -7.50
C GLU A 182 5.35 -11.16 -6.48
N TYR A 183 4.20 -11.38 -5.84
CA TYR A 183 4.07 -12.37 -4.77
C TYR A 183 2.61 -12.79 -4.55
N HIS A 184 2.34 -14.09 -4.47
CA HIS A 184 1.02 -14.58 -4.07
C HIS A 184 0.92 -14.67 -2.54
N LEU A 185 0.11 -13.77 -1.97
CA LEU A 185 -0.13 -13.72 -0.53
C LEU A 185 -1.13 -14.80 -0.10
N GLY A 186 -2.14 -15.06 -0.93
CA GLY A 186 -3.25 -15.97 -0.61
C GLY A 186 -4.35 -15.34 0.25
N GLU A 187 -4.26 -14.03 0.52
CA GLU A 187 -5.22 -13.26 1.30
C GLU A 187 -5.75 -12.04 0.55
N PHE A 188 -7.01 -11.67 0.81
CA PHE A 188 -7.60 -10.45 0.25
C PHE A 188 -7.32 -9.26 1.15
N VAL A 189 -6.33 -8.44 0.80
CA VAL A 189 -5.97 -7.23 1.57
C VAL A 189 -7.01 -6.13 1.36
N ASN A 190 -7.54 -5.58 2.45
CA ASN A 190 -8.48 -4.45 2.40
C ASN A 190 -7.80 -3.10 2.64
N ARG A 191 -6.78 -3.06 3.52
CA ARG A 191 -6.14 -1.81 3.92
C ARG A 191 -4.66 -2.02 4.23
N PHE A 192 -3.86 -1.07 3.78
CA PHE A 192 -2.49 -0.85 4.21
C PHE A 192 -2.43 0.37 5.14
N ARG A 193 -1.51 0.33 6.12
CA ARG A 193 -1.17 1.46 6.98
C ARG A 193 0.29 1.42 7.38
N HIS A 194 1.00 2.53 7.16
CA HIS A 194 2.30 2.75 7.77
C HIS A 194 2.22 2.68 9.30
N GLY A 195 3.12 1.93 9.90
CA GLY A 195 3.18 1.75 11.34
C GLY A 195 3.86 0.45 11.73
N SER A 196 4.09 0.31 13.03
CA SER A 196 4.55 -0.93 13.65
C SER A 196 3.79 -1.11 14.96
N LEU A 197 3.53 -2.36 15.33
CA LEU A 197 2.93 -2.73 16.61
C LEU A 197 3.99 -2.92 17.71
N VAL A 198 5.26 -2.93 17.34
CA VAL A 198 6.38 -3.15 18.26
C VAL A 198 6.95 -1.81 18.71
N MET A 199 7.41 -1.78 19.96
CA MET A 199 8.12 -0.63 20.51
C MET A 199 9.46 -0.46 19.81
N ARG A 200 9.60 0.61 19.02
CA ARG A 200 10.88 0.95 18.37
C ARG A 200 11.86 1.45 19.42
N LEU A 201 12.90 0.65 19.69
CA LEU A 201 14.03 1.10 20.50
C LEU A 201 14.92 2.01 19.64
N PRO A 202 15.25 3.23 20.11
CA PRO A 202 16.03 4.21 19.33
C PRO A 202 17.38 3.69 18.81
N ASP A 203 17.99 2.74 19.54
CA ASP A 203 19.32 2.20 19.26
C ASP A 203 19.29 0.86 18.49
N SER A 204 18.13 0.45 17.95
CA SER A 204 18.02 -0.79 17.17
C SER A 204 18.03 -0.52 15.66
N ASP A 205 19.01 -1.08 14.94
CA ASP A 205 19.10 -1.00 13.48
C ASP A 205 17.83 -1.57 12.81
N VAL A 206 17.22 -2.59 13.43
CA VAL A 206 15.95 -3.21 13.01
C VAL A 206 14.76 -2.26 13.19
N GLY A 207 14.77 -1.41 14.21
CA GLY A 207 13.71 -0.43 14.46
C GLY A 207 13.63 0.69 13.43
N GLN A 208 14.66 0.83 12.58
CA GLN A 208 14.69 1.78 11.48
C GLN A 208 14.08 1.24 10.19
N ILE A 209 13.84 -0.07 10.09
CA ILE A 209 13.26 -0.69 8.90
C ILE A 209 11.81 -0.18 8.71
N PRO A 210 11.50 0.45 7.55
CA PRO A 210 10.16 0.89 7.25
C PRO A 210 9.18 -0.29 7.20
N THR A 211 8.05 -0.14 7.87
CA THR A 211 7.03 -1.18 8.04
C THR A 211 5.65 -0.67 7.69
N ILE A 212 4.87 -1.54 7.05
CA ILE A 212 3.46 -1.34 6.71
C ILE A 212 2.69 -2.51 7.27
N ILE A 213 1.63 -2.22 8.01
CA ILE A 213 0.67 -3.19 8.49
C ILE A 213 -0.44 -3.31 7.45
N PHE A 214 -0.93 -4.52 7.22
CA PHE A 214 -2.11 -4.75 6.39
C PHE A 214 -3.14 -5.62 7.10
N GLY A 215 -4.41 -5.38 6.78
CA GLY A 215 -5.54 -6.17 7.26
C GLY A 215 -6.29 -6.83 6.11
N THR A 216 -6.67 -8.09 6.28
CA THR A 216 -7.34 -8.91 5.26
C THR A 216 -8.81 -9.16 5.57
N VAL A 217 -9.56 -9.66 4.59
CA VAL A 217 -10.98 -10.06 4.76
C VAL A 217 -11.14 -11.18 5.79
N ASN A 218 -10.17 -12.10 5.88
CA ASN A 218 -10.22 -13.22 6.82
C ASN A 218 -9.80 -12.84 8.24
N GLY A 219 -9.46 -11.56 8.48
CA GLY A 219 -9.01 -11.07 9.78
C GLY A 219 -7.52 -11.29 10.06
N VAL A 220 -6.75 -11.70 9.06
CA VAL A 220 -5.29 -11.75 9.16
C VAL A 220 -4.75 -10.33 9.21
N ILE A 221 -3.83 -10.09 10.14
CA ILE A 221 -3.02 -8.87 10.20
C ILE A 221 -1.60 -9.28 9.88
N GLY A 222 -1.02 -8.68 8.84
CA GLY A 222 0.35 -8.95 8.44
C GLY A 222 1.20 -7.68 8.39
N VAL A 223 2.51 -7.87 8.30
CA VAL A 223 3.50 -6.79 8.21
C VAL A 223 4.33 -6.97 6.95
N ILE A 224 4.53 -5.88 6.22
CA ILE A 224 5.48 -5.78 5.10
C ILE A 224 6.61 -4.87 5.55
N ALA A 225 7.84 -5.36 5.45
CA ALA A 225 9.04 -4.64 5.82
C ALA A 225 9.96 -4.45 4.60
N SER A 226 10.42 -3.23 4.37
CA SER A 226 11.33 -2.90 3.27
C SER A 226 12.78 -3.13 3.69
N LEU A 227 13.32 -4.31 3.37
CA LEU A 227 14.67 -4.70 3.77
C LEU A 227 15.77 -4.03 2.93
N PRO A 228 16.93 -3.70 3.54
CA PRO A 228 18.14 -3.36 2.80
C PRO A 228 18.58 -4.48 1.85
N HIS A 229 19.20 -4.13 0.72
CA HIS A 229 19.55 -5.08 -0.33
C HIS A 229 20.42 -6.25 0.16
N GLU A 230 21.43 -5.98 1.01
CA GLU A 230 22.29 -7.04 1.56
C GLU A 230 21.52 -8.03 2.45
N GLN A 231 20.57 -7.53 3.24
CA GLN A 231 19.71 -8.38 4.08
C GLN A 231 18.76 -9.20 3.20
N TYR A 232 18.17 -8.60 2.17
CA TYR A 232 17.33 -9.31 1.20
C TYR A 232 18.07 -10.50 0.58
N LEU A 233 19.27 -10.29 0.03
CA LEU A 233 20.05 -11.36 -0.60
C LEU A 233 20.39 -12.50 0.39
N PHE A 234 20.69 -12.13 1.63
CA PHE A 234 20.94 -13.11 2.69
C PHE A 234 19.70 -13.98 2.97
N PHE A 235 18.55 -13.35 3.19
CA PHE A 235 17.31 -14.06 3.51
C PHE A 235 16.71 -14.79 2.31
N GLU A 236 16.93 -14.33 1.08
CA GLU A 236 16.58 -15.05 -0.15
C GLU A 236 17.35 -16.37 -0.27
N LYS A 237 18.65 -16.35 0.06
CA LYS A 237 19.48 -17.56 0.11
C LYS A 237 19.01 -18.50 1.22
N LEU A 238 18.65 -17.98 2.40
CA LEU A 238 18.09 -18.77 3.50
C LEU A 238 16.76 -19.43 3.10
N GLN A 239 15.81 -18.65 2.57
CA GLN A 239 14.53 -19.15 2.06
C GLN A 239 14.73 -20.28 1.04
N SER A 240 15.67 -20.12 0.10
CA SER A 240 15.97 -21.14 -0.91
C SER A 240 16.53 -22.43 -0.32
N ASN A 241 17.25 -22.37 0.80
CA ASN A 241 17.71 -23.58 1.51
C ASN A 241 16.60 -24.18 2.37
N LEU A 242 15.77 -23.36 3.02
CA LEU A 242 14.60 -23.81 3.79
C LEU A 242 13.62 -24.61 2.92
N ARG A 243 13.33 -24.15 1.70
CA ARG A 243 12.47 -24.86 0.72
C ARG A 243 12.94 -26.29 0.39
N LYS A 244 14.24 -26.57 0.50
CA LYS A 244 14.78 -27.92 0.23
C LYS A 244 14.52 -28.88 1.38
N VAL A 245 14.59 -28.37 2.61
CA VAL A 245 14.50 -29.13 3.87
C VAL A 245 13.05 -29.26 4.34
N ILE A 246 12.29 -28.17 4.27
CA ILE A 246 10.88 -28.10 4.66
C ILE A 246 10.03 -28.55 3.48
N LYS A 247 9.28 -29.64 3.66
CA LYS A 247 8.31 -30.12 2.66
C LYS A 247 6.93 -29.62 3.04
N GLY A 248 6.24 -29.00 2.09
CA GLY A 248 4.85 -28.60 2.26
C GLY A 248 3.96 -29.80 2.56
N VAL A 249 2.90 -29.57 3.33
CA VAL A 249 1.89 -30.60 3.61
C VAL A 249 1.32 -31.11 2.30
N GLY A 250 1.21 -32.44 2.15
CA GLY A 250 0.75 -33.07 0.92
C GLY A 250 1.73 -32.99 -0.26
N GLY A 251 2.99 -32.58 -0.03
CA GLY A 251 4.00 -32.45 -1.09
C GLY A 251 3.83 -31.19 -1.96
N LEU A 252 3.03 -30.23 -1.49
CA LEU A 252 2.82 -28.96 -2.19
C LEU A 252 4.11 -28.13 -2.23
N SER A 253 4.40 -27.55 -3.39
CA SER A 253 5.57 -26.68 -3.57
C SER A 253 5.29 -25.29 -3.02
N HIS A 254 6.14 -24.82 -2.10
CA HIS A 254 6.10 -23.46 -1.58
C HIS A 254 6.29 -22.41 -2.69
N GLU A 255 7.20 -22.68 -3.63
CA GLU A 255 7.46 -21.79 -4.76
C GLU A 255 6.22 -21.61 -5.62
N HIS A 256 5.55 -22.71 -5.95
CA HIS A 256 4.31 -22.68 -6.72
C HIS A 256 3.17 -21.96 -5.97
N TRP A 257 3.08 -22.14 -4.65
CA TRP A 257 2.11 -21.43 -3.82
C TRP A 257 2.35 -19.91 -3.82
N ARG A 258 3.61 -19.46 -3.79
CA ARG A 258 3.97 -18.03 -3.77
C ARG A 258 4.09 -17.41 -5.17
N SER A 259 4.10 -18.20 -6.24
CA SER A 259 4.07 -17.70 -7.62
C SER A 259 2.86 -16.81 -7.84
N PHE A 260 3.11 -15.60 -8.33
CA PHE A 260 2.06 -14.67 -8.73
C PHE A 260 1.12 -15.33 -9.75
N TYR A 261 -0.18 -15.24 -9.50
CA TYR A 261 -1.18 -15.86 -10.36
C TYR A 261 -2.39 -14.95 -10.54
N ASN A 262 -2.68 -14.58 -11.79
CA ASN A 262 -3.97 -14.01 -12.17
C ASN A 262 -4.48 -14.67 -13.47
N GLU A 263 -5.67 -14.28 -13.91
CA GLU A 263 -6.30 -14.87 -15.10
C GLU A 263 -5.47 -14.72 -16.39
N LYS A 264 -4.54 -13.75 -16.43
CA LYS A 264 -3.76 -13.40 -17.61
C LYS A 264 -2.34 -13.98 -17.59
N LYS A 265 -1.75 -14.10 -16.41
CA LYS A 265 -0.35 -14.54 -16.27
C LYS A 265 -0.13 -15.32 -14.98
N THR A 266 0.85 -16.21 -15.07
CA THR A 266 1.50 -16.84 -13.93
C THR A 266 2.98 -16.48 -14.02
N ALA A 267 3.55 -16.01 -12.91
CA ALA A 267 4.95 -15.62 -12.82
C ALA A 267 5.54 -16.07 -11.49
N ASP A 268 6.84 -16.33 -11.46
CA ASP A 268 7.51 -16.69 -10.21
C ASP A 268 7.53 -15.49 -9.25
N ALA A 269 7.52 -15.79 -7.95
CA ALA A 269 7.66 -14.77 -6.92
C ALA A 269 9.02 -14.07 -7.08
N LYS A 270 9.03 -12.74 -7.05
CA LYS A 270 10.24 -11.93 -7.20
C LYS A 270 10.25 -10.75 -6.25
N ASN A 271 11.41 -10.44 -5.68
CA ASN A 271 11.63 -9.32 -4.77
C ASN A 271 10.68 -9.29 -3.56
N PHE A 272 10.24 -10.47 -3.11
CA PHE A 272 9.47 -10.70 -1.90
C PHE A 272 10.02 -11.91 -1.16
N LEU A 273 10.03 -11.83 0.16
CA LEU A 273 10.43 -12.90 1.06
C LEU A 273 9.25 -13.31 1.93
N ASP A 274 9.11 -14.61 2.15
CA ASP A 274 8.09 -15.18 3.01
C ASP A 274 8.62 -15.24 4.45
N GLY A 275 8.18 -14.28 5.27
CA GLY A 275 8.53 -14.19 6.68
C GLY A 275 8.15 -15.46 7.45
N ASP A 276 6.95 -16.00 7.22
CA ASP A 276 6.47 -17.21 7.90
C ASP A 276 7.40 -18.41 7.64
N LEU A 277 7.87 -18.55 6.40
CA LEU A 277 8.83 -19.60 6.06
C LEU A 277 10.19 -19.36 6.71
N ILE A 278 10.69 -18.12 6.73
CA ILE A 278 11.99 -17.78 7.34
C ILE A 278 11.95 -18.03 8.85
N GLU A 279 10.88 -17.64 9.51
CA GLU A 279 10.70 -17.79 10.96
C GLU A 279 10.58 -19.24 11.39
N SER A 280 10.00 -20.09 10.55
CA SER A 280 9.94 -21.54 10.78
C SER A 280 11.32 -22.20 10.94
N PHE A 281 12.41 -21.52 10.55
CA PHE A 281 13.77 -21.96 10.86
C PHE A 281 13.99 -22.20 12.35
N LEU A 282 13.42 -21.35 13.22
CA LEU A 282 13.58 -21.44 14.68
C LEU A 282 12.88 -22.68 15.28
N ASP A 283 11.89 -23.23 14.57
CA ASP A 283 11.15 -24.42 15.00
C ASP A 283 11.81 -25.74 14.54
N LEU A 284 12.86 -25.67 13.73
CA LEU A 284 13.54 -26.86 13.22
C LEU A 284 14.38 -27.54 14.31
N GLY A 285 14.47 -28.87 14.25
CA GLY A 285 15.41 -29.62 15.08
C GLY A 285 16.87 -29.26 14.74
N ARG A 286 17.75 -29.24 15.75
CA ARG A 286 19.16 -28.81 15.65
C ARG A 286 19.92 -29.43 14.47
N GLY A 287 19.71 -30.72 14.16
CA GLY A 287 20.36 -31.37 13.03
C GLY A 287 20.00 -30.77 11.67
N ARG A 288 18.75 -30.33 11.47
CA ARG A 288 18.32 -29.62 10.24
C ARG A 288 18.84 -28.19 10.20
N MET A 289 18.89 -27.52 11.36
CA MET A 289 19.51 -26.20 11.45
C MET A 289 20.99 -26.24 11.05
N GLU A 290 21.74 -27.25 11.53
CA GLU A 290 23.15 -27.46 11.17
C GLU A 290 23.34 -27.74 9.67
N GLU A 291 22.45 -28.51 9.06
CA GLU A 291 22.45 -28.74 7.60
C GLU A 291 22.29 -27.42 6.81
N ILE A 292 21.31 -26.60 7.21
CA ILE A 292 21.05 -25.30 6.58
C ILE A 292 22.21 -24.34 6.82
N ALA A 293 22.73 -24.28 8.05
CA ALA A 293 23.87 -23.45 8.43
C ALA A 293 25.12 -23.77 7.62
N LYS A 294 25.39 -25.06 7.40
CA LYS A 294 26.47 -25.52 6.53
C LYS A 294 26.27 -25.08 5.08
N ALA A 295 25.05 -25.16 4.54
CA ALA A 295 24.74 -24.70 3.20
C ALA A 295 24.82 -23.17 3.05
N MET A 296 24.54 -22.44 4.14
CA MET A 296 24.68 -20.99 4.22
C MET A 296 26.13 -20.54 4.38
N ALA A 297 27.00 -21.41 4.90
CA ALA A 297 28.36 -21.12 5.37
C ALA A 297 28.39 -20.11 6.53
N VAL A 298 27.41 -20.21 7.44
CA VAL A 298 27.23 -19.32 8.60
C VAL A 298 26.95 -20.19 9.84
N PRO A 299 27.49 -19.88 11.03
CA PRO A 299 27.17 -20.60 12.26
C PRO A 299 25.66 -20.60 12.56
N VAL A 300 25.17 -21.68 13.19
CA VAL A 300 23.75 -21.82 13.54
C VAL A 300 23.31 -20.68 14.46
N GLU A 301 24.15 -20.33 15.43
CA GLU A 301 23.88 -19.29 16.42
C GLU A 301 23.73 -17.91 15.78
N GLU A 302 24.51 -17.63 14.73
CA GLU A 302 24.39 -16.37 13.98
C GLU A 302 23.12 -16.35 13.13
N LEU A 303 22.76 -17.47 12.50
CA LEU A 303 21.50 -17.59 11.76
C LEU A 303 20.29 -17.41 12.67
N MET A 304 20.28 -18.07 13.82
CA MET A 304 19.22 -17.92 14.83
C MET A 304 19.08 -16.46 15.25
N LYS A 305 20.20 -15.80 15.60
CA LYS A 305 20.19 -14.39 16.00
C LYS A 305 19.58 -13.49 14.92
N ARG A 306 19.94 -13.68 13.65
CA ARG A 306 19.40 -12.86 12.54
C ARG A 306 17.90 -13.11 12.32
N VAL A 307 17.42 -14.34 12.46
CA VAL A 307 15.98 -14.66 12.35
C VAL A 307 15.21 -14.11 13.56
N GLU A 308 15.76 -14.22 14.77
CA GLU A 308 15.20 -13.61 15.99
C GLU A 308 15.18 -12.08 15.94
N GLU A 309 16.08 -11.45 15.19
CA GLU A 309 16.04 -10.01 14.95
C GLU A 309 14.87 -9.63 14.03
N LEU A 310 14.54 -10.45 13.02
CA LEU A 310 13.38 -10.22 12.14
C LEU A 310 12.04 -10.38 12.86
N THR A 311 11.91 -11.37 13.75
CA THR A 311 10.65 -11.59 14.50
C THR A 311 10.28 -10.41 15.38
N ARG A 312 11.24 -9.52 15.70
CA ARG A 312 10.98 -8.29 16.47
C ARG A 312 10.34 -7.16 15.65
N LEU A 313 10.08 -7.37 14.36
CA LEU A 313 9.38 -6.39 13.52
C LEU A 313 7.86 -6.38 13.73
N HIS A 314 7.31 -7.44 14.33
CA HIS A 314 5.87 -7.62 14.56
C HIS A 314 5.56 -8.13 15.97
#